data_AF-A0A1H7FIF1-F1
#
_entry.id   AF-A0A1H7FIF1-F1
#
_cell.length_a   1.000
_cell.length_b   1.000
_cell.length_c   1.000
_cell.angle_alpha   90.00
_cell.angle_beta   90.00
_cell.angle_gamma   90.00
#
_symmetry.space_group_name_H-M   'P 1'
#
loop_
_entity.id
_entity.type
_entity.pdbx_description
1 polymer ?
#
loop_
_entity_poly.entity_id
_entity_poly.type
_entity_poly.pdbx_seq_one_letter_code
_entity_poly.pdbx_strand_id
1 'polypeptide(L)'
;MVGDPKNLSDLHRIEAQVKVTCTSCKATEVWELDALISEVRKNGGNTDWHTARYAVKCPHRCASPIIKLLPIPFGRERARKQAHRHALINLSLQVLREAAARSATEAVGTIEVRLALHVLRPFVRDQRLLNAFWRSAVVQPRHPWTSCQLPYRHVAQRLLDQGMIVDEANKP
;
A
#
# COMPACT_ATOMS: atom_id res chain seq x y z
N MET A 1 22.53 14.22 14.63
CA MET A 1 21.28 14.16 15.41
C MET A 1 20.46 15.38 15.04
N VAL A 2 19.32 15.20 14.37
CA VAL A 2 18.41 16.31 14.07
C VAL A 2 17.59 16.51 15.34
N GLY A 3 17.72 17.66 15.99
CA GLY A 3 16.94 17.98 17.19
C GLY A 3 15.44 18.02 16.89
N ASP A 4 14.63 18.05 17.94
CA ASP A 4 13.18 18.22 17.79
C ASP A 4 12.88 19.46 16.93
N PRO A 5 11.91 19.39 16.00
CA PRO A 5 11.52 20.53 15.19
C PRO A 5 11.01 21.65 16.10
N LYS A 6 11.20 22.91 15.71
CA LYS A 6 10.67 24.03 16.50
C LYS A 6 9.17 24.14 16.29
N ASN A 7 8.74 24.08 15.03
CA ASN A 7 7.34 24.21 14.65
C ASN A 7 6.85 23.01 13.83
N LEU A 8 5.55 22.73 13.91
CA LEU A 8 4.91 21.73 13.04
C LEU A 8 5.15 22.03 11.55
N SER A 9 5.21 23.30 11.17
CA SER A 9 5.47 23.70 9.78
C SER A 9 6.86 23.30 9.26
N ASP A 10 7.85 23.13 10.15
CA ASP A 10 9.20 22.70 9.75
C ASP A 10 9.19 21.28 9.17
N LEU A 11 8.22 20.46 9.58
CA LEU A 11 8.03 19.10 9.12
C LEU A 11 7.57 19.00 7.66
N HIS A 12 7.09 20.09 7.06
CA HIS A 12 6.80 20.12 5.61
C HIS A 12 8.07 19.93 4.79
N ARG A 13 9.22 20.44 5.24
CA ARG A 13 10.48 20.37 4.49
C ARG A 13 11.00 18.94 4.29
N ILE A 14 10.57 18.02 5.15
CA ILE A 14 10.96 16.60 5.13
C ILE A 14 9.78 15.69 4.77
N GLU A 15 8.69 16.26 4.27
CA GLU A 15 7.45 15.55 3.91
C GLU A 15 6.99 14.55 5.00
N ALA A 16 7.12 14.95 6.27
CA ALA A 16 6.89 14.04 7.37
C ALA A 16 5.39 13.76 7.58
N GLN A 17 5.11 12.53 7.99
CA GLN A 17 3.89 12.18 8.72
C GLN A 17 4.20 12.20 10.22
N VAL A 18 3.18 12.28 11.08
CA VAL A 18 3.40 12.31 12.53
C VAL A 18 2.68 11.13 13.17
N LYS A 19 3.44 10.30 13.88
CA LYS A 19 2.88 9.26 14.74
C LYS A 19 2.39 9.90 16.04
N VAL A 20 1.09 9.85 16.24
CA VAL A 20 0.35 10.37 17.39
C VAL A 20 0.10 9.20 18.33
N THR A 21 0.65 9.25 19.54
CA THR A 21 0.52 8.18 20.53
C THR A 21 -0.04 8.73 21.83
N CYS A 22 -1.18 8.20 22.28
CA CYS A 22 -1.73 8.54 23.57
C CYS A 22 -0.84 7.95 24.69
N THR A 23 -0.45 8.76 25.68
CA THR A 23 0.38 8.26 26.78
C THR A 23 -0.39 7.37 27.75
N SER A 24 -1.70 7.58 27.89
CA SER A 24 -2.57 6.83 28.80
C SER A 24 -3.03 5.49 28.20
N CYS A 25 -3.84 5.51 27.13
CA CYS A 25 -4.39 4.28 26.54
C CYS A 25 -3.48 3.60 25.50
N LYS A 26 -2.30 4.17 25.21
CA LYS A 26 -1.34 3.68 24.20
C LYS A 26 -1.87 3.61 22.77
N ALA A 27 -3.08 4.11 22.52
CA ALA A 27 -3.64 4.27 21.17
C ALA A 27 -2.65 5.00 20.28
N THR A 28 -2.43 4.47 19.09
CA THR A 28 -1.43 5.01 18.18
C THR A 28 -1.99 5.10 16.78
N GLU A 29 -1.85 6.28 16.17
CA GLU A 29 -2.22 6.52 14.77
C GLU A 29 -1.13 7.32 14.06
N VAL A 30 -1.08 7.21 12.74
CA VAL A 30 -0.20 8.03 11.89
C VAL A 30 -1.06 9.05 11.19
N TRP A 31 -0.78 10.33 11.42
CA TRP A 31 -1.53 11.44 10.87
C TRP A 31 -0.73 12.16 9.79
N GLU A 32 -1.46 12.66 8.80
CA GLU A 32 -0.95 13.67 7.89
C GLU A 32 -0.67 14.96 8.64
N LEU A 33 0.43 15.64 8.28
CA LEU A 33 0.86 16.86 8.98
C LEU A 33 -0.23 17.95 8.95
N ASP A 34 -0.92 18.11 7.82
CA ASP A 34 -2.00 19.09 7.67
C ASP A 34 -3.20 18.78 8.58
N ALA A 35 -3.51 17.49 8.76
CA ALA A 35 -4.58 17.05 9.66
C ALA A 35 -4.21 17.35 11.12
N LEU A 36 -2.96 17.11 11.51
CA LEU A 36 -2.44 17.46 12.82
C LEU A 36 -2.48 18.97 13.08
N ILE A 37 -2.01 19.78 12.12
CA ILE A 37 -2.04 21.25 12.24
C ILE A 37 -3.49 21.75 12.35
N SER A 38 -4.40 21.19 11.55
CA SER A 38 -5.82 21.53 11.61
C SER A 38 -6.43 21.20 12.98
N GLU A 39 -6.15 20.02 13.53
CA GLU A 39 -6.64 19.61 14.85
C GLU A 39 -6.12 20.51 15.97
N VAL A 40 -4.81 20.82 15.96
CA VAL A 40 -4.19 21.72 16.94
C VAL A 40 -4.84 23.11 16.89
N ARG A 41 -5.05 23.66 15.69
CA ARG A 41 -5.72 24.95 15.51
C ARG A 41 -7.18 24.92 15.96
N LYS A 42 -7.93 23.85 15.66
CA LYS A 42 -9.33 23.67 16.10
C LYS A 42 -9.45 23.64 17.62
N ASN A 43 -8.47 23.08 18.31
CA ASN A 43 -8.42 23.03 19.76
C ASN A 43 -7.78 24.28 20.41
N GLY A 44 -7.52 25.34 19.62
CA GLY A 44 -6.96 26.61 20.11
C GLY A 44 -5.49 26.54 20.50
N GLY A 45 -4.77 25.49 20.10
CA GLY A 45 -3.36 25.29 20.42
C GLY A 45 -2.41 26.02 19.47
N ASN A 46 -1.17 26.22 19.93
CA ASN A 46 -0.09 26.73 19.09
C ASN A 46 0.56 25.59 18.28
N THR A 47 1.06 25.91 17.09
CA THR A 47 1.79 25.00 16.20
C THR A 47 3.24 24.75 16.60
N ASP A 48 3.72 25.30 17.73
CA ASP A 48 5.04 24.94 18.26
C ASP A 48 5.05 23.45 18.64
N TRP A 49 6.13 22.74 18.32
CA TRP A 49 6.22 21.30 18.48
C TRP A 49 5.96 20.82 19.92
N HIS A 50 6.55 21.51 20.91
CA HIS A 50 6.43 21.14 22.31
C HIS A 50 5.08 21.47 22.94
N THR A 51 4.32 22.40 22.36
CA THR A 51 3.00 22.82 22.88
C THR A 51 1.88 22.09 22.16
N ALA A 52 2.05 21.76 20.88
CA ALA A 52 1.06 21.05 20.07
C ALA A 52 0.57 19.75 20.72
N ARG A 53 1.45 19.01 21.40
CA ARG A 53 1.10 17.76 22.10
C ARG A 53 0.01 17.87 23.18
N TYR A 54 -0.23 19.07 23.71
CA TYR A 54 -1.30 19.32 24.70
C TYR A 54 -2.62 19.70 24.04
N ALA A 55 -2.58 20.16 22.78
CA ALA A 55 -3.76 20.54 22.01
C ALA A 55 -4.34 19.37 21.19
N VAL A 56 -3.62 18.25 21.07
CA VAL A 56 -4.08 17.06 20.33
C VAL A 56 -4.90 16.17 21.26
N LYS A 57 -6.09 15.78 20.81
CA LYS A 57 -6.92 14.82 21.53
C LYS A 57 -6.46 13.39 21.25
N CYS A 58 -6.72 12.49 22.19
CA CYS A 58 -6.46 11.07 21.99
C CYS A 58 -7.26 10.54 20.78
N PRO A 59 -6.66 9.71 19.90
CA PRO A 59 -7.39 9.07 18.80
C PRO A 59 -8.64 8.29 19.25
N HIS A 60 -8.51 7.50 20.32
CA HIS A 60 -9.64 6.80 20.95
C HIS A 60 -10.44 7.66 21.94
N ARG A 61 -10.27 8.99 21.92
CA ARG A 61 -11.00 9.97 22.74
C ARG A 61 -10.97 9.72 24.26
N CYS A 62 -9.96 9.02 24.78
CA CYS A 62 -9.78 8.93 26.23
C CYS A 62 -9.32 10.28 26.80
N ALA A 63 -9.53 10.50 28.10
CA ALA A 63 -9.22 11.75 28.81
C ALA A 63 -7.71 12.00 29.05
N SER A 64 -6.83 11.46 28.22
CA SER A 64 -5.38 11.63 28.39
C SER A 64 -4.98 13.09 28.17
N PRO A 65 -4.27 13.72 29.14
CA PRO A 65 -3.87 15.12 29.04
C PRO A 65 -2.66 15.33 28.12
N ILE A 66 -1.93 14.26 27.80
CA ILE A 66 -0.67 14.33 27.06
C ILE A 66 -0.69 13.32 25.91
N ILE A 67 -0.26 13.81 24.74
CA ILE A 67 0.00 13.00 23.54
C ILE A 67 1.50 13.02 23.25
N LYS A 68 2.05 11.90 22.81
CA LYS A 68 3.41 11.82 22.27
C LYS A 68 3.35 11.98 20.76
N LEU A 69 4.08 12.96 20.23
CA LEU A 69 4.25 13.17 18.80
C LEU A 69 5.62 12.67 18.38
N LEU A 70 5.69 11.90 17.31
CA LEU A 70 6.94 11.43 16.72
C LEU A 70 6.92 11.70 15.21
N PRO A 71 7.85 12.49 14.67
CA PRO A 71 7.90 12.75 13.24
C PRO A 71 8.45 11.51 12.52
N ILE A 72 7.79 11.11 11.44
CA ILE A 72 8.22 10.07 10.51
C ILE A 72 8.72 10.81 9.25
N PRO A 73 10.04 11.00 9.09
CA PRO A 73 10.58 11.69 7.92
C PRO A 73 10.25 10.91 6.64
N PHE A 74 9.94 11.64 5.57
CA PHE A 74 9.54 11.09 4.27
C PHE A 74 8.33 10.14 4.34
N GLY A 75 7.46 10.31 5.36
CA GLY A 75 6.27 9.49 5.55
C GLY A 75 5.34 9.54 4.34
N ARG A 76 5.09 10.74 3.79
CA ARG A 76 4.24 10.94 2.60
C ARG A 76 4.81 10.25 1.37
N GLU A 77 6.11 10.44 1.10
CA GLU A 77 6.76 9.81 -0.04
C GLU A 77 6.72 8.27 0.06
N ARG A 78 6.98 7.72 1.25
CA ARG A 78 6.90 6.28 1.51
C ARG A 78 5.48 5.75 1.34
N ALA A 79 4.48 6.44 1.89
CA ALA A 79 3.07 6.08 1.73
C ALA A 79 2.65 6.11 0.26
N ARG A 80 3.05 7.15 -0.49
CA ARG A 80 2.78 7.26 -1.94
C ARG A 80 3.44 6.14 -2.73
N LYS A 81 4.72 5.82 -2.44
CA LYS A 81 5.42 4.70 -3.09
C LYS A 81 4.74 3.37 -2.78
N GLN A 82 4.26 3.17 -1.55
CA GLN A 82 3.54 1.96 -1.16
C GLN A 82 2.19 1.86 -1.89
N ALA A 83 1.41 2.95 -1.93
CA ALA A 83 0.14 3.00 -2.65
C ALA A 83 0.33 2.76 -4.15
N HIS A 84 1.37 3.34 -4.75
CA HIS A 84 1.69 3.11 -6.16
C HIS A 84 2.06 1.65 -6.45
N ARG A 85 2.88 1.02 -5.59
CA ARG A 85 3.19 -0.42 -5.70
C ARG A 85 1.94 -1.28 -5.58
N HIS A 86 1.08 -0.98 -4.61
CA HIS A 86 -0.19 -1.69 -4.39
C HIS A 86 -1.10 -1.58 -5.61
N ALA A 87 -1.22 -0.39 -6.21
CA ALA A 87 -1.98 -0.17 -7.44
C ALA A 87 -1.42 -0.96 -8.63
N LEU A 88 -0.10 -0.94 -8.84
CA LEU A 88 0.55 -1.68 -9.92
C LEU A 88 0.31 -3.20 -9.80
N ILE A 89 0.39 -3.75 -8.59
CA ILE A 89 0.13 -5.16 -8.34
C ILE A 89 -1.32 -5.51 -8.68
N ASN A 90 -2.30 -4.76 -8.16
CA ASN A 90 -3.71 -5.10 -8.34
C ASN A 90 -4.21 -4.89 -9.77
N LEU A 91 -3.78 -3.83 -10.45
CA LEU A 91 -4.10 -3.62 -11.86
C LEU A 91 -3.51 -4.75 -12.73
N SER A 92 -2.27 -5.17 -12.44
CA SER A 92 -1.66 -6.28 -13.16
C SER A 92 -2.39 -7.60 -12.89
N LEU A 93 -2.78 -7.88 -11.65
CA LEU A 93 -3.56 -9.07 -11.30
C LEU A 93 -4.96 -9.05 -11.93
N GLN A 94 -5.60 -7.89 -12.03
CA GLN A 94 -6.88 -7.74 -12.70
C GLN A 94 -6.77 -8.16 -14.18
N VAL A 95 -5.76 -7.67 -14.90
CA VAL A 95 -5.50 -8.05 -16.30
C VAL A 95 -5.29 -9.56 -16.41
N LEU A 96 -4.50 -10.17 -15.51
CA LEU A 96 -4.27 -11.61 -15.53
C LEU A 96 -5.53 -12.42 -15.19
N ARG A 97 -6.38 -11.93 -14.29
CA ARG A 97 -7.65 -12.57 -13.92
C ARG A 97 -8.63 -12.57 -15.08
N GLU A 98 -8.79 -11.42 -15.74
CA GLU A 98 -9.64 -11.27 -16.92
C GLU A 98 -9.14 -12.13 -18.09
N ALA A 99 -7.82 -12.21 -18.29
CA ALA A 99 -7.22 -13.16 -19.23
C ALA A 99 -7.47 -14.61 -18.83
N ALA A 100 -7.33 -14.96 -17.54
CA ALA A 100 -7.59 -16.31 -17.05
C ALA A 100 -9.06 -16.74 -17.24
N ALA A 101 -10.01 -15.83 -17.05
CA ALA A 101 -11.43 -16.08 -17.28
C ALA A 101 -11.72 -16.41 -18.76
N ARG A 102 -11.12 -15.70 -19.69
CA ARG A 102 -11.31 -15.89 -21.15
C ARG A 102 -10.47 -17.03 -21.74
N SER A 103 -9.42 -17.46 -21.04
CA SER A 103 -8.44 -18.45 -21.54
C SER A 103 -9.02 -19.81 -21.92
N ALA A 104 -10.23 -20.16 -21.47
CA ALA A 104 -10.89 -21.40 -21.86
C ALA A 104 -11.38 -21.38 -23.32
N THR A 105 -11.73 -20.19 -23.85
CA THR A 105 -12.39 -20.05 -25.15
C THR A 105 -11.52 -19.35 -26.18
N GLU A 106 -10.50 -18.58 -25.77
CA GLU A 106 -9.67 -17.80 -26.69
C GLU A 106 -8.19 -17.72 -26.27
N ALA A 107 -7.34 -17.37 -27.23
CA ALA A 107 -5.92 -17.14 -26.98
C ALA A 107 -5.72 -15.79 -26.28
N VAL A 108 -5.20 -15.83 -25.05
CA VAL A 108 -4.99 -14.63 -24.21
C VAL A 108 -3.51 -14.21 -24.13
N GLY A 109 -2.69 -14.62 -25.10
CA GLY A 109 -1.28 -14.25 -25.20
C GLY A 109 -1.04 -12.83 -25.71
N THR A 110 -1.75 -11.85 -25.16
CA THR A 110 -1.75 -10.47 -25.64
C THR A 110 -0.60 -9.63 -25.05
N ILE A 111 -0.38 -8.43 -25.59
CA ILE A 111 0.65 -7.50 -25.11
C ILE A 111 0.36 -7.06 -23.67
N GLU A 112 -0.91 -6.84 -23.34
CA GLU A 112 -1.36 -6.43 -22.01
C GLU A 112 -1.00 -7.48 -20.97
N VAL A 113 -1.21 -8.77 -21.28
CA VAL A 113 -0.82 -9.89 -20.41
C VAL A 113 0.69 -9.94 -20.24
N ARG A 114 1.46 -9.76 -21.31
CA ARG A 114 2.93 -9.73 -21.24
C ARG A 114 3.44 -8.57 -20.38
N LEU A 115 2.83 -7.38 -20.50
CA LEU A 115 3.16 -6.20 -19.71
C LEU A 115 2.81 -6.42 -18.23
N ALA A 116 1.63 -6.96 -17.92
CA ALA A 116 1.22 -7.27 -16.55
C ALA A 116 2.20 -8.26 -15.88
N LEU A 117 2.62 -9.32 -16.58
CA LEU A 117 3.63 -10.25 -16.07
C LEU A 117 4.98 -9.56 -15.84
N HIS A 118 5.38 -8.63 -16.71
CA HIS A 118 6.61 -7.87 -16.54
C HIS A 118 6.57 -6.97 -15.30
N VAL A 119 5.46 -6.27 -15.08
CA VAL A 119 5.22 -5.44 -13.89
C VAL A 119 5.25 -6.27 -12.61
N LEU A 120 4.73 -7.50 -12.63
CA LEU A 120 4.72 -8.40 -11.47
C LEU A 120 6.07 -9.04 -11.14
N ARG A 121 7.02 -9.04 -12.08
CA ARG A 121 8.36 -9.66 -11.92
C ARG A 121 9.11 -9.26 -10.66
N PRO A 122 9.30 -7.96 -10.31
CA PRO A 122 10.00 -7.56 -9.10
C PRO A 122 9.27 -7.97 -7.80
N PHE A 123 7.96 -8.17 -7.87
CA PHE A 123 7.12 -8.49 -6.71
C PHE A 123 7.11 -9.98 -6.44
N VAL A 124 6.76 -10.80 -7.44
CA VAL A 124 6.61 -12.26 -7.29
C VAL A 124 7.96 -12.95 -7.02
N ARG A 125 9.05 -12.46 -7.62
CA ARG A 125 10.42 -13.02 -7.54
C ARG A 125 10.61 -14.47 -8.01
N ASP A 126 9.53 -15.20 -8.27
CA ASP A 126 9.54 -16.51 -8.90
C ASP A 126 9.18 -16.41 -10.38
N GLN A 127 10.22 -16.44 -11.22
CA GLN A 127 10.04 -16.36 -12.67
C GLN A 127 9.36 -17.61 -13.26
N ARG A 128 9.38 -18.76 -12.57
CA ARG A 128 8.74 -19.99 -13.05
C ARG A 128 7.22 -19.83 -13.09
N LEU A 129 6.64 -19.18 -12.08
CA LEU A 129 5.20 -18.91 -12.02
C LEU A 129 4.75 -17.98 -13.17
N LEU A 130 5.50 -16.90 -13.41
CA LEU A 130 5.19 -15.96 -14.49
C LEU A 130 5.32 -16.61 -15.87
N ASN A 131 6.36 -17.43 -16.06
CA ASN A 131 6.55 -18.19 -17.29
C ASN A 131 5.47 -19.27 -17.49
N ALA A 132 5.01 -19.93 -16.42
CA ALA A 132 3.93 -20.91 -16.49
C ALA A 132 2.61 -20.27 -16.95
N PHE A 133 2.31 -19.07 -16.44
CA PHE A 133 1.18 -18.30 -16.94
C PHE A 133 1.34 -17.98 -18.43
N TRP A 134 2.48 -17.39 -18.83
CA TRP A 134 2.72 -17.00 -20.22
C TRP A 134 2.62 -18.19 -21.18
N ARG A 135 3.22 -19.33 -20.83
CA ARG A 135 3.16 -20.56 -21.64
C ARG A 135 1.72 -21.01 -21.86
N SER A 136 0.90 -20.98 -20.81
CA SER A 136 -0.53 -21.32 -20.90
C SER A 136 -1.33 -20.27 -21.71
N ALA A 137 -0.91 -19.01 -21.68
CA ALA A 137 -1.56 -17.91 -22.41
C ALA A 137 -1.33 -17.98 -23.93
N VAL A 138 -0.20 -18.49 -24.38
CA VAL A 138 0.15 -18.55 -25.81
C VAL A 138 -0.23 -19.85 -26.52
N VAL A 139 -0.74 -20.86 -25.81
CA VAL A 139 -1.11 -22.15 -26.43
C VAL A 139 -2.17 -21.95 -27.50
N GLN A 140 -1.88 -22.50 -28.69
CA GLN A 140 -2.80 -22.64 -29.82
C GLN A 140 -2.57 -24.01 -30.49
N PRO A 141 -3.62 -24.74 -30.92
CA PRO A 141 -5.04 -24.47 -30.67
C PRO A 141 -5.40 -24.58 -29.18
N ARG A 142 -6.48 -23.92 -28.77
CA ARG A 142 -6.94 -23.96 -27.37
C ARG A 142 -7.60 -25.29 -27.07
N HIS A 143 -7.20 -25.89 -25.96
CA HIS A 143 -7.82 -27.10 -25.43
C HIS A 143 -8.53 -26.80 -24.09
N PRO A 144 -9.65 -27.46 -23.75
CA PRO A 144 -10.39 -27.21 -22.52
C PRO A 144 -9.55 -27.32 -21.22
N TRP A 145 -8.48 -28.12 -21.22
CA TRP A 145 -7.58 -28.27 -20.07
C TRP A 145 -6.41 -27.26 -20.04
N THR A 146 -6.29 -26.37 -21.03
CA THR A 146 -5.21 -25.35 -21.14
C THR A 146 -5.63 -24.00 -20.56
N SER A 147 -6.25 -24.02 -19.37
CA SER A 147 -6.71 -22.81 -18.69
C SER A 147 -5.58 -22.09 -17.95
N CYS A 148 -5.59 -20.76 -17.99
CA CYS A 148 -4.68 -19.91 -17.21
C CYS A 148 -5.12 -19.72 -15.75
N GLN A 149 -6.23 -20.31 -15.32
CA GLN A 149 -6.78 -20.17 -13.95
C GLN A 149 -5.82 -20.67 -12.86
N LEU A 150 -5.23 -21.85 -13.06
CA LEU A 150 -4.33 -22.43 -12.07
C LEU A 150 -2.98 -21.68 -11.99
N PRO A 151 -2.32 -21.32 -13.12
CA PRO A 151 -1.19 -20.40 -13.10
C PRO A 151 -1.50 -19.05 -12.45
N TYR A 152 -2.68 -18.47 -12.68
CA TYR A 152 -3.13 -17.24 -12.04
C TYR A 152 -3.16 -17.38 -10.52
N ARG A 153 -3.83 -18.42 -10.00
CA ARG A 153 -3.94 -18.69 -8.57
C ARG A 153 -2.58 -18.81 -7.90
N HIS A 154 -1.62 -19.49 -8.53
CA HIS A 154 -0.27 -19.60 -7.98
C HIS A 154 0.45 -18.26 -7.90
N VAL A 155 0.27 -17.38 -8.89
CA VAL A 155 0.85 -16.02 -8.87
C VAL A 155 0.21 -15.17 -7.74
N ALA A 156 -1.12 -15.18 -7.64
CA ALA A 156 -1.84 -14.45 -6.60
C ALA A 156 -1.49 -14.95 -5.19
N GLN A 157 -1.47 -16.28 -4.99
CA GLN A 157 -1.08 -16.89 -3.73
C GLN A 157 0.36 -16.53 -3.35
N ARG A 158 1.30 -16.56 -4.31
CA ARG A 158 2.70 -16.22 -4.03
C ARG A 158 2.87 -14.78 -3.54
N LEU A 159 2.07 -13.85 -4.06
CA LEU A 159 2.07 -12.45 -3.60
C LEU A 159 1.51 -12.33 -2.17
N LEU A 160 0.43 -13.06 -1.85
CA LEU A 160 -0.11 -13.12 -0.49
C LEU A 160 0.92 -13.71 0.49
N ASP A 161 1.60 -14.80 0.13
CA ASP A 161 2.64 -15.44 0.95
C ASP A 161 3.83 -14.50 1.21
N GLN A 162 4.05 -13.50 0.34
CA GLN A 162 5.07 -12.46 0.50
C GLN A 162 4.58 -11.24 1.28
N GLY A 163 3.35 -11.28 1.80
CA GLY A 163 2.75 -10.19 2.58
C GLY A 163 2.30 -9.00 1.74
N MET A 164 2.09 -9.18 0.44
CA MET A 164 1.57 -8.13 -0.43
C MET A 164 0.06 -7.96 -0.24
N ILE A 165 -0.41 -6.71 -0.35
CA ILE A 165 -1.84 -6.41 -0.29
C ILE A 165 -2.46 -6.69 -1.66
N VAL A 166 -3.39 -7.64 -1.69
CA VAL A 166 -4.15 -8.03 -2.88
C VAL A 166 -5.63 -7.79 -2.59
N ASP A 167 -6.32 -7.08 -3.49
CA ASP A 167 -7.72 -6.74 -3.35
C ASP A 167 -8.59 -8.01 -3.42
N GLU A 168 -9.75 -8.02 -2.74
CA GLU A 168 -10.61 -9.22 -2.63
C GLU A 168 -10.94 -9.85 -3.99
N ALA A 169 -11.19 -9.03 -5.02
CA ALA A 169 -11.51 -9.51 -6.36
C ALA A 169 -10.34 -10.23 -7.06
N ASN A 170 -9.11 -10.06 -6.57
CA ASN A 170 -7.88 -10.62 -7.14
C ASN A 170 -7.29 -11.75 -6.28
N LYS A 171 -7.98 -12.15 -5.22
CA LYS A 171 -7.59 -13.32 -4.43
C LYS A 171 -7.85 -14.62 -5.22
N PRO A 172 -7.06 -15.68 -4.96
CA PRO A 172 -7.12 -16.95 -5.70
C PRO A 172 -8.46 -17.70 -5.57
#